data_AF-A0A3C1IYN8-F1
#
_entry.id   AF-A0A3C1IYN8-F1
#
_cell.length_a   1.000
_cell.length_b   1.000
_cell.length_c   1.000
_cell.angle_alpha   90.00
_cell.angle_beta   90.00
_cell.angle_gamma   90.00
#
_symmetry.space_group_name_H-M   'P 1'
#
loop_
_entity.id
_entity.type
_entity.pdbx_description
1 polymer ?
#
loop_
_entity_poly.entity_id
_entity_poly.type
_entity_poly.pdbx_seq_one_letter_code
_entity_poly.pdbx_strand_id
1 'polypeptide(L)'
;MLFKLYEEGKFKPYTENELLMVLSETMPTTPRYCRLSRIIRDIPSEEIVAGNKKTNLRQIAEELIEKKGKRMNDIRSREIKNESVSWDDLVLETIRYDTSSGKEFFLSYRTKDTDKICGFLRLSIPEKKYRENNFVEELRDSSIIREVHVYGRVMSLDIDSSGESQHLGLGKRLIQEAEVITKRERIQRISVISAIGTREYYKKRGFEIGRLYMGKLL
;
A
#
# COMPACT_ATOMS: atom_id res chain seq x y z
N MET A 1 24.00 11.30 -21.87
CA MET A 1 22.52 11.26 -21.95
C MET A 1 22.14 10.13 -22.90
N LEU A 2 21.17 9.28 -22.55
CA LEU A 2 20.85 8.03 -23.28
C LEU A 2 20.64 8.23 -24.80
N PHE A 3 20.18 9.41 -25.22
CA PHE A 3 20.05 9.80 -26.63
C PHE A 3 21.36 9.67 -27.42
N LYS A 4 22.49 10.19 -26.91
CA LYS A 4 23.80 10.06 -27.60
C LYS A 4 24.24 8.61 -27.74
N LEU A 5 23.98 7.78 -26.73
CA LEU A 5 24.30 6.35 -26.78
C LEU A 5 23.42 5.61 -27.79
N TYR A 6 22.17 6.07 -27.98
CA TYR A 6 21.28 5.55 -29.01
C TYR A 6 21.77 5.93 -30.41
N GLU A 7 22.15 7.20 -30.63
CA GLU A 7 22.74 7.65 -31.90
C GLU A 7 24.02 6.89 -32.25
N GLU A 8 24.87 6.59 -31.26
CA GLU A 8 26.08 5.78 -31.42
C GLU A 8 25.81 4.26 -31.52
N GLY A 9 24.55 3.81 -31.45
CA GLY A 9 24.17 2.39 -31.50
C GLY A 9 24.52 1.55 -30.26
N LYS A 10 25.04 2.19 -29.20
CA LYS A 10 25.47 1.58 -27.93
C LYS A 10 24.32 1.35 -26.95
N PHE A 11 23.17 1.99 -27.17
CA PHE A 11 21.95 1.76 -26.42
C PHE A 11 20.83 1.41 -27.38
N LYS A 12 20.15 0.30 -27.12
CA LYS A 12 18.95 -0.12 -27.86
C LYS A 12 17.80 -0.18 -26.88
N PRO A 13 16.80 0.72 -26.96
CA PRO A 13 15.63 0.63 -26.11
C PRO A 13 14.85 -0.64 -26.45
N TYR A 14 14.10 -1.16 -25.47
CA TYR A 14 13.20 -2.26 -25.74
C TYR A 14 12.19 -1.89 -26.83
N THR A 15 11.97 -2.84 -27.72
CA THR A 15 10.79 -2.86 -28.59
C THR A 15 9.53 -2.97 -27.74
N GLU A 16 8.39 -2.67 -28.35
CA GLU A 16 7.10 -2.81 -27.68
C GLU A 16 6.86 -4.25 -27.19
N ASN A 17 7.17 -5.25 -28.03
CA ASN A 17 7.00 -6.66 -27.69
C ASN A 17 7.92 -7.11 -26.55
N GLU A 18 9.19 -6.70 -26.57
CA GLU A 18 10.12 -6.99 -25.47
C GLU A 18 9.64 -6.38 -24.16
N LEU A 19 9.23 -5.11 -24.19
CA LEU A 19 8.74 -4.42 -23.01
C LEU A 19 7.44 -5.07 -22.49
N LEU A 20 6.50 -5.40 -23.38
CA LEU A 20 5.28 -6.09 -23.02
C LEU A 20 5.56 -7.45 -22.37
N MET A 21 6.51 -8.21 -22.92
CA MET A 21 6.92 -9.50 -22.35
C MET A 21 7.53 -9.32 -20.97
N VAL A 22 8.48 -8.39 -20.79
CA VAL A 22 9.04 -8.05 -19.48
C VAL A 22 7.94 -7.73 -18.48
N LEU A 23 7.03 -6.81 -18.82
CA LEU A 23 5.92 -6.43 -17.94
C LEU A 23 5.02 -7.62 -17.59
N SER A 24 4.67 -8.45 -18.57
CA SER A 24 3.81 -9.62 -18.36
C SER A 24 4.42 -10.68 -17.45
N GLU A 25 5.75 -10.74 -17.38
CA GLU A 25 6.48 -11.68 -16.53
C GLU A 25 6.79 -11.09 -15.14
N THR A 26 7.07 -9.79 -15.04
CA THR A 26 7.45 -9.15 -13.77
C THR A 26 6.28 -8.63 -12.95
N MET A 27 5.21 -8.15 -13.59
CA MET A 27 4.06 -7.62 -12.85
C MET A 27 3.41 -8.67 -11.92
N PRO A 28 3.19 -9.93 -12.33
CA PRO A 28 2.61 -10.96 -11.48
C PRO A 28 3.48 -11.37 -10.29
N THR A 29 4.80 -11.17 -10.36
CA THR A 29 5.74 -11.50 -9.27
C THR A 29 5.80 -10.41 -8.20
N THR A 30 5.09 -9.29 -8.40
CA THR A 30 5.02 -8.20 -7.43
C THR A 30 4.35 -8.68 -6.14
N PRO A 31 5.01 -8.55 -4.98
CA PRO A 31 4.44 -8.96 -3.71
C PRO A 31 3.12 -8.25 -3.39
N ARG A 32 2.23 -8.95 -2.67
CA ARG A 32 0.88 -8.45 -2.33
C ARG A 32 0.87 -7.16 -1.50
N TYR A 33 1.96 -6.86 -0.80
CA TYR A 33 2.13 -5.63 -0.02
C TYR A 33 2.71 -4.46 -0.85
N CYS A 34 3.07 -4.68 -2.11
CA CYS A 34 3.58 -3.65 -3.01
C CYS A 34 2.46 -3.07 -3.87
N ARG A 35 2.57 -1.78 -4.21
CA ARG A 35 1.64 -1.09 -5.12
C ARG A 35 2.38 -0.69 -6.38
N LEU A 36 1.98 -1.23 -7.54
CA LEU A 36 2.59 -0.83 -8.79
C LEU A 36 2.09 0.56 -9.20
N SER A 37 3.02 1.50 -9.38
CA SER A 37 2.74 2.83 -9.92
C SER A 37 2.25 2.75 -11.38
N ARG A 38 1.84 3.88 -11.97
CA ARG A 38 1.50 3.92 -13.39
C ARG A 38 2.76 3.59 -14.21
N ILE A 39 2.68 2.51 -14.99
CA ILE A 39 3.83 1.90 -15.71
C ILE A 39 4.25 2.73 -16.93
N ILE A 40 3.44 3.71 -17.33
CA ILE A 40 3.76 4.66 -18.39
C ILE A 40 3.49 6.06 -17.86
N ARG A 41 4.47 6.94 -18.03
CA ARG A 41 4.38 8.36 -17.71
C ARG A 41 3.74 9.11 -18.87
N ASP A 42 3.19 10.27 -18.56
CA ASP A 42 2.69 11.24 -19.54
C ASP A 42 3.88 11.93 -20.25
N ILE A 43 4.63 11.18 -21.07
CA ILE A 43 5.59 11.75 -22.03
C ILE A 43 4.87 11.76 -23.38
N PRO A 44 4.71 12.93 -24.03
CA PRO A 44 4.10 12.99 -25.35
C PRO A 44 4.84 12.09 -26.34
N SER A 45 4.11 11.28 -27.11
CA SER A 45 4.71 10.32 -28.05
C SER A 45 5.61 10.97 -29.11
N GLU A 46 5.37 12.25 -29.40
CA GLU A 46 6.17 13.13 -30.27
C GLU A 46 7.58 13.36 -29.72
N GLU A 47 7.75 13.40 -28.39
CA GLU A 47 9.04 13.61 -27.72
C GLU A 47 9.86 12.31 -27.58
N ILE A 48 9.26 11.17 -27.94
CA ILE A 48 9.91 9.86 -27.85
C ILE A 48 10.64 9.57 -29.15
N VAL A 49 11.97 9.75 -29.14
CA VAL A 49 12.85 9.43 -30.27
C VAL A 49 12.86 7.93 -30.58
N ALA A 50 12.91 7.07 -29.55
CA ALA A 50 12.93 5.62 -29.70
C ALA A 50 12.37 4.90 -28.46
N GLY A 51 11.69 3.76 -28.66
CA GLY A 51 11.04 2.97 -27.61
C GLY A 51 9.51 2.93 -27.75
N ASN A 52 8.81 2.53 -26.68
CA ASN A 52 7.35 2.44 -26.67
C ASN A 52 6.68 3.83 -26.70
N LYS A 53 5.72 4.00 -27.61
CA LYS A 53 4.90 5.23 -27.75
C LYS A 53 3.45 5.05 -27.30
N LYS A 54 3.01 3.82 -26.98
CA LYS A 54 1.63 3.53 -26.57
C LYS A 54 1.36 4.05 -25.17
N THR A 55 0.28 4.80 -25.02
CA THR A 55 -0.19 5.35 -23.75
C THR A 55 -0.97 4.32 -22.91
N ASN A 56 -1.40 3.20 -23.50
CA ASN A 56 -2.21 2.16 -22.85
C ASN A 56 -1.47 0.83 -22.61
N LEU A 57 -0.13 0.78 -22.68
CA LEU A 57 0.66 -0.46 -22.52
C LEU A 57 0.33 -1.24 -21.24
N ARG A 58 0.01 -0.55 -20.14
CA ARG A 58 -0.36 -1.23 -18.88
C ARG A 58 -1.60 -2.11 -19.07
N GLN A 59 -2.62 -1.61 -19.75
CA GLN A 59 -3.84 -2.37 -20.03
C GLN A 59 -3.51 -3.59 -20.91
N ILE A 60 -2.70 -3.39 -21.96
CA ILE A 60 -2.27 -4.46 -22.86
C ILE A 60 -1.49 -5.54 -22.08
N ALA A 61 -0.63 -5.14 -21.13
CA ALA A 61 0.11 -6.05 -20.27
C ALA A 61 -0.83 -6.83 -19.33
N GLU A 62 -1.80 -6.17 -18.70
CA GLU A 62 -2.80 -6.80 -17.83
C GLU A 62 -3.64 -7.83 -18.60
N GLU A 63 -4.10 -7.52 -19.81
CA GLU A 63 -4.83 -8.45 -20.69
C GLU A 63 -3.98 -9.66 -21.09
N LEU A 64 -2.69 -9.46 -21.38
CA LEU A 64 -1.78 -10.56 -21.72
C LEU A 64 -1.52 -11.48 -20.52
N ILE A 65 -1.37 -10.91 -19.32
CA ILE A 65 -1.20 -11.66 -18.07
C ILE A 65 -2.42 -12.56 -17.82
N GLU A 66 -3.62 -12.01 -18.00
CA GLU A 66 -4.88 -12.75 -17.85
C GLU A 66 -5.00 -13.89 -18.89
N LYS A 67 -4.69 -13.61 -20.16
CA LYS A 67 -4.65 -14.64 -21.22
C LYS A 67 -3.66 -15.77 -20.93
N LYS A 68 -2.57 -15.47 -20.22
CA LYS A 68 -1.58 -16.46 -19.76
C LYS A 68 -2.02 -17.22 -18.49
N GLY A 69 -3.22 -16.96 -17.96
CA GLY A 69 -3.74 -17.57 -16.73
C GLY A 69 -3.02 -17.12 -15.46
N LYS A 70 -2.24 -16.03 -15.53
CA LYS A 70 -1.54 -15.46 -14.37
C LYS A 70 -2.43 -14.43 -13.69
N ARG A 71 -2.21 -14.21 -12.39
CA ARG A 71 -2.96 -13.23 -11.59
C ARG A 71 -2.06 -12.11 -11.08
N MET A 72 -2.60 -10.90 -11.10
CA MET A 72 -1.98 -9.73 -10.53
C MET A 72 -2.26 -9.66 -9.03
N ASN A 73 -1.19 -9.54 -8.24
CA ASN A 73 -1.26 -9.61 -6.78
C ASN A 73 -1.02 -8.26 -6.08
N ASP A 74 -0.54 -7.26 -6.82
CA ASP A 74 -0.19 -5.96 -6.27
C ASP A 74 -1.42 -5.21 -5.72
N ILE A 75 -1.19 -4.24 -4.83
CA ILE A 75 -2.26 -3.48 -4.20
C ILE A 75 -3.16 -2.83 -5.25
N ARG A 76 -2.59 -2.27 -6.33
CA ARG A 76 -3.34 -1.50 -7.33
C ARG A 76 -4.34 -2.36 -8.10
N SER A 77 -4.01 -3.60 -8.44
CA SER A 77 -4.94 -4.52 -9.12
C SER A 77 -6.05 -5.02 -8.19
N ARG A 78 -5.83 -4.92 -6.88
CA ARG A 78 -6.74 -5.41 -5.84
C ARG A 78 -7.52 -4.30 -5.13
N GLU A 79 -7.33 -3.02 -5.41
CA GLU A 79 -8.10 -1.93 -4.77
C GLU A 79 -9.60 -2.13 -5.05
N ILE A 80 -10.42 -2.08 -4.00
CA ILE A 80 -11.87 -2.02 -4.18
C ILE A 80 -12.23 -0.70 -4.89
N LYS A 81 -13.15 -0.78 -5.83
CA LYS A 81 -13.66 0.39 -6.57
C LYS A 81 -15.00 0.81 -5.98
N ASN A 82 -16.05 0.93 -6.79
CA ASN A 82 -17.36 1.41 -6.37
C ASN A 82 -18.27 0.29 -5.87
N GLU A 83 -17.71 -0.69 -5.15
CA GLU A 83 -18.45 -1.83 -4.60
C GLU A 83 -18.81 -1.58 -3.14
N SER A 84 -20.06 -1.83 -2.77
CA SER A 84 -20.48 -1.86 -1.37
C SER A 84 -20.11 -3.20 -0.74
N VAL A 85 -19.50 -3.18 0.43
CA VAL A 85 -19.11 -4.38 1.18
C VAL A 85 -19.56 -4.23 2.62
N SER A 86 -20.05 -5.33 3.19
CA SER A 86 -20.38 -5.44 4.61
C SER A 86 -19.20 -6.05 5.38
N TRP A 87 -19.27 -6.04 6.71
CA TRP A 87 -18.25 -6.71 7.55
C TRP A 87 -18.19 -8.22 7.30
N ASP A 88 -19.32 -8.85 7.01
CA ASP A 88 -19.40 -10.29 6.77
C ASP A 88 -18.72 -10.71 5.46
N ASP A 89 -18.52 -9.78 4.54
CA ASP A 89 -17.82 -10.03 3.27
C ASP A 89 -16.30 -9.97 3.42
N LEU A 90 -15.79 -9.53 4.59
CA LEU A 90 -14.39 -9.20 4.79
C LEU A 90 -13.64 -10.23 5.61
N VAL A 91 -12.35 -10.36 5.29
CA VAL A 91 -11.39 -11.16 6.05
C VAL A 91 -10.09 -10.37 6.23
N LEU A 92 -9.46 -10.49 7.39
CA LEU A 92 -8.14 -9.91 7.65
C LEU A 92 -7.05 -10.79 7.04
N GLU A 93 -6.19 -10.19 6.24
CA GLU A 93 -4.94 -10.76 5.73
C GLU A 93 -3.77 -10.08 6.45
N THR A 94 -2.84 -10.88 6.99
CA THR A 94 -1.62 -10.41 7.65
C THR A 94 -0.42 -11.02 6.94
N ILE A 95 0.38 -10.19 6.28
CA ILE A 95 1.61 -10.61 5.61
C ILE A 95 2.79 -10.03 6.38
N ARG A 96 3.60 -10.91 6.98
CA ARG A 96 4.88 -10.53 7.58
C ARG A 96 6.01 -10.71 6.57
N TYR A 97 6.94 -9.77 6.52
CA TYR A 97 8.18 -9.90 5.77
C TYR A 97 9.33 -9.22 6.52
N ASP A 98 10.54 -9.77 6.38
CA ASP A 98 11.73 -9.22 7.03
C ASP A 98 12.43 -8.21 6.11
N THR A 99 13.06 -7.22 6.71
CA THR A 99 13.83 -6.14 6.05
C THR A 99 15.15 -5.95 6.78
N SER A 100 16.06 -5.17 6.20
CA SER A 100 17.33 -4.82 6.85
C SER A 100 17.16 -3.96 8.12
N SER A 101 15.98 -3.35 8.32
CA SER A 101 15.66 -2.53 9.49
C SER A 101 14.85 -3.25 10.56
N GLY A 102 14.30 -4.44 10.28
CA GLY A 102 13.44 -5.18 11.18
C GLY A 102 12.31 -5.92 10.45
N LYS A 103 11.21 -6.18 11.15
CA LYS A 103 10.06 -6.90 10.60
C LYS A 103 9.00 -5.90 10.15
N GLU A 104 8.41 -6.15 8.99
CA GLU A 104 7.27 -5.39 8.51
C GLU A 104 6.03 -6.29 8.47
N PHE A 105 4.88 -5.69 8.74
CA PHE A 105 3.57 -6.33 8.68
C PHE A 105 2.67 -5.50 7.77
N PHE A 106 2.14 -6.14 6.74
CA PHE A 106 1.07 -5.61 5.91
C PHE A 106 -0.24 -6.25 6.35
N LEU A 107 -1.10 -5.45 6.98
CA LEU A 107 -2.43 -5.83 7.41
C LEU A 107 -3.43 -5.32 6.38
N SER A 108 -4.35 -6.14 5.91
CA SER A 108 -5.39 -5.68 4.99
C SER A 108 -6.71 -6.39 5.19
N TYR A 109 -7.81 -5.64 5.20
CA TYR A 109 -9.13 -6.21 5.03
C TYR A 109 -9.41 -6.38 3.54
N ARG A 110 -9.75 -7.61 3.15
CA ARG A 110 -10.05 -7.98 1.78
C ARG A 110 -11.39 -8.70 1.69
N THR A 111 -12.07 -8.59 0.55
CA THR A 111 -13.28 -9.37 0.27
C THR A 111 -12.94 -10.86 0.18
N LYS A 112 -13.81 -11.71 0.73
CA LYS A 112 -13.64 -13.17 0.74
C LYS A 112 -13.63 -13.74 -0.68
N ASP A 113 -14.55 -13.28 -1.52
CA ASP A 113 -14.79 -13.88 -2.84
C ASP A 113 -13.94 -13.29 -3.95
N THR A 114 -13.73 -11.97 -3.93
CA THR A 114 -13.09 -11.24 -5.04
C THR A 114 -11.65 -10.79 -4.73
N ASP A 115 -11.15 -11.07 -3.52
CA ASP A 115 -9.80 -10.71 -3.07
C ASP A 115 -9.46 -9.21 -3.17
N LYS A 116 -10.48 -8.34 -3.09
CA LYS A 116 -10.34 -6.88 -3.19
C LYS A 116 -10.04 -6.24 -1.84
N ILE A 117 -9.00 -5.42 -1.78
CA ILE A 117 -8.55 -4.70 -0.59
C ILE A 117 -9.48 -3.51 -0.34
N CYS A 118 -10.11 -3.51 0.82
CA CYS A 118 -11.00 -2.44 1.29
C CYS A 118 -10.27 -1.44 2.19
N GLY A 119 -9.19 -1.88 2.84
CA GLY A 119 -8.28 -1.03 3.58
C GLY A 119 -7.06 -1.81 4.03
N PHE A 120 -5.95 -1.11 4.25
CA PHE A 120 -4.71 -1.71 4.70
C PHE A 120 -3.93 -0.81 5.67
N LEU A 121 -3.01 -1.43 6.40
CA LEU A 121 -2.09 -0.78 7.31
C LEU A 121 -0.69 -1.39 7.15
N ARG A 122 0.32 -0.53 7.15
CA ARG A 122 1.74 -0.93 7.19
C ARG A 122 2.30 -0.68 8.58
N LEU A 123 2.67 -1.75 9.28
CA LEU A 123 3.29 -1.70 10.60
C LEU A 123 4.75 -2.14 10.49
N SER A 124 5.66 -1.31 10.96
CA SER A 124 7.08 -1.62 11.11
C SER A 124 7.39 -1.94 12.56
N ILE A 125 8.14 -3.03 12.75
CA ILE A 125 8.76 -3.42 14.01
C ILE A 125 10.28 -3.35 13.80
N PRO A 126 10.90 -2.18 14.04
CA PRO A 126 12.34 -2.04 13.86
C PRO A 126 13.11 -2.96 14.82
N GLU A 127 14.29 -3.43 14.43
CA GLU A 127 15.18 -4.16 15.36
C GLU A 127 15.51 -3.30 16.59
N LYS A 128 15.79 -3.98 17.72
CA LYS A 128 16.06 -3.34 19.01
C LYS A 128 17.08 -2.19 18.92
N LYS A 129 18.19 -2.40 18.19
CA LYS A 129 19.25 -1.40 17.99
C LYS A 129 18.75 -0.08 17.36
N TYR A 130 17.74 -0.14 16.50
CA TYR A 130 17.16 1.04 15.85
C TYR A 130 16.06 1.70 16.69
N ARG A 131 15.51 0.98 17.66
CA ARG A 131 14.52 1.53 18.61
C ARG A 131 15.20 2.22 19.79
N GLU A 132 16.24 1.64 20.36
CA GLU A 132 16.92 2.20 21.54
C GLU A 132 17.60 3.54 21.25
N ASN A 133 18.28 3.64 20.10
CA ASN A 133 19.06 4.82 19.71
C ASN A 133 18.44 5.60 18.53
N ASN A 134 17.10 5.65 18.47
CA ASN A 134 16.45 6.40 17.40
C ASN A 134 16.72 7.91 17.54
N PHE A 135 17.12 8.55 16.43
CA PHE A 135 17.36 9.99 16.37
C PHE A 135 16.06 10.81 16.48
N VAL A 136 14.92 10.20 16.15
CA VAL A 136 13.59 10.74 16.45
C VAL A 136 13.15 10.18 17.79
N GLU A 137 13.16 11.02 18.83
CA GLU A 137 12.83 10.61 20.20
C GLU A 137 11.44 9.96 20.32
N GLU A 138 10.48 10.43 19.53
CA GLU A 138 9.11 9.89 19.51
C GLU A 138 9.01 8.43 19.05
N LEU A 139 10.02 7.95 18.32
CA LEU A 139 10.09 6.59 17.78
C LEU A 139 10.92 5.64 18.66
N ARG A 140 11.54 6.13 19.74
CA ARG A 140 12.29 5.27 20.65
C ARG A 140 11.35 4.26 21.31
N ASP A 141 11.82 3.01 21.37
CA ASP A 141 11.08 1.86 21.90
C ASP A 141 9.64 1.74 21.39
N SER A 142 9.42 2.12 20.12
CA SER A 142 8.10 2.14 19.48
C SER A 142 8.05 1.24 18.25
N SER A 143 6.88 0.64 18.00
CA SER A 143 6.50 0.21 16.66
C SER A 143 6.01 1.42 15.85
N ILE A 144 5.97 1.29 14.53
CA ILE A 144 5.67 2.42 13.64
C ILE A 144 4.59 2.04 12.64
N ILE A 145 3.41 2.64 12.75
CA ILE A 145 2.41 2.67 11.68
C ILE A 145 2.89 3.66 10.62
N ARG A 146 3.28 3.12 9.46
CA ARG A 146 3.83 3.89 8.34
C ARG A 146 2.78 4.40 7.38
N GLU A 147 1.66 3.70 7.31
CA GLU A 147 0.55 4.03 6.42
C GLU A 147 -0.72 3.38 6.95
N VAL A 148 -1.83 4.13 6.93
CA VAL A 148 -3.18 3.59 7.05
C VAL A 148 -3.95 4.11 5.87
N HIS A 149 -4.55 3.21 5.10
CA HIS A 149 -5.34 3.58 3.95
C HIS A 149 -6.65 2.80 3.96
N VAL A 150 -7.76 3.49 3.78
CA VAL A 150 -9.09 2.89 3.64
C VAL A 150 -9.68 3.40 2.35
N TYR A 151 -10.04 2.49 1.46
CA TYR A 151 -10.68 2.84 0.19
C TYR A 151 -12.13 3.26 0.45
N GLY A 152 -12.66 4.18 -0.37
CA GLY A 152 -13.90 4.92 -0.13
C GLY A 152 -15.18 4.06 -0.02
N ARG A 153 -16.28 4.71 0.43
CA ARG A 153 -17.65 4.19 0.72
C ARG A 153 -17.77 2.67 0.91
N VAL A 154 -16.94 2.12 1.78
CA VAL A 154 -17.22 0.88 2.49
C VAL A 154 -18.36 1.21 3.46
N MET A 155 -19.59 1.17 2.93
CA MET A 155 -20.82 1.53 3.63
C MET A 155 -21.27 0.38 4.52
N SER A 156 -21.58 0.68 5.79
CA SER A 156 -22.52 -0.18 6.52
C SER A 156 -23.88 -0.11 5.84
N LEU A 157 -24.61 -1.23 5.81
CA LEU A 157 -26.02 -1.26 5.41
C LEU A 157 -26.91 -0.48 6.39
N ASP A 158 -26.40 -0.20 7.59
CA ASP A 158 -27.07 0.61 8.59
C ASP A 158 -26.95 2.10 8.23
N ILE A 159 -28.04 2.62 7.68
CA ILE A 159 -28.28 4.06 7.51
C ILE A 159 -28.75 4.57 8.86
N ASP A 160 -27.96 5.43 9.50
CA ASP A 160 -28.45 6.16 10.67
C ASP A 160 -29.53 7.17 10.24
N SER A 161 -30.43 7.50 11.15
CA SER A 161 -31.58 8.39 10.91
C SER A 161 -31.24 9.82 10.44
N SER A 162 -29.96 10.15 10.30
CA SER A 162 -29.39 11.42 9.81
C SER A 162 -28.97 11.40 8.33
N GLY A 163 -29.00 10.25 7.64
CA GLY A 163 -28.63 10.16 6.21
C GLY A 163 -27.12 10.27 5.93
N GLU A 164 -26.26 10.25 6.95
CA GLU A 164 -24.81 10.26 6.78
C GLU A 164 -24.24 8.84 6.56
N SER A 165 -23.31 8.71 5.61
CA SER A 165 -22.65 7.44 5.33
C SER A 165 -21.74 7.03 6.50
N GLN A 166 -22.09 5.96 7.21
CA GLN A 166 -21.22 5.40 8.24
C GLN A 166 -20.14 4.52 7.58
N HIS A 167 -18.87 4.91 7.77
CA HIS A 167 -17.72 4.10 7.38
C HIS A 167 -17.64 2.86 8.27
N LEU A 168 -17.43 1.65 7.72
CA LEU A 168 -17.33 0.39 8.49
C LEU A 168 -16.33 0.41 9.67
N GLY A 169 -15.48 1.42 9.80
CA GLY A 169 -14.49 1.52 10.88
C GLY A 169 -13.25 0.68 10.63
N LEU A 170 -12.99 0.29 9.38
CA LEU A 170 -11.82 -0.53 8.98
C LEU A 170 -10.50 0.05 9.50
N GLY A 171 -10.28 1.35 9.37
CA GLY A 171 -9.06 1.99 9.87
C GLY A 171 -8.88 1.84 11.39
N LYS A 172 -9.97 1.89 12.17
CA LYS A 172 -9.93 1.67 13.62
C LYS A 172 -9.52 0.23 13.92
N ARG A 173 -10.14 -0.74 13.23
CA ARG A 173 -9.85 -2.17 13.41
C ARG A 173 -8.41 -2.51 13.01
N LEU A 174 -7.92 -1.98 11.90
CA LEU A 174 -6.52 -2.13 11.47
C LEU A 174 -5.53 -1.61 12.54
N ILE A 175 -5.81 -0.45 13.14
CA ILE A 175 -4.97 0.09 14.23
C ILE A 175 -5.00 -0.85 15.43
N GLN A 176 -6.17 -1.36 15.83
CA GLN A 176 -6.28 -2.32 16.94
C GLN A 176 -5.47 -3.60 16.68
N GLU A 177 -5.50 -4.15 15.47
CA GLU A 177 -4.68 -5.30 15.09
C GLU A 177 -3.17 -4.97 15.16
N ALA A 178 -2.78 -3.76 14.76
CA ALA A 178 -1.41 -3.30 14.88
C ALA A 178 -0.95 -3.16 16.35
N GLU A 179 -1.83 -2.69 17.24
CA GLU A 179 -1.59 -2.63 18.68
C GLU A 179 -1.39 -4.03 19.27
N VAL A 180 -2.21 -5.01 18.86
CA VAL A 180 -2.06 -6.42 19.27
C VAL A 180 -0.71 -6.99 18.85
N ILE A 181 -0.28 -6.77 17.60
CA ILE A 181 1.04 -7.22 17.11
C ILE A 181 2.16 -6.55 17.89
N THR A 182 2.04 -5.24 18.15
CA THR A 182 3.04 -4.46 18.91
C THR A 182 3.23 -5.01 20.32
N LYS A 183 2.13 -5.30 21.03
CA LYS A 183 2.17 -5.92 22.37
C LYS A 183 2.80 -7.31 22.34
N ARG A 184 2.49 -8.13 21.32
CA ARG A 184 3.09 -9.47 21.15
C ARG A 184 4.60 -9.41 20.93
N GLU A 185 5.09 -8.38 20.26
CA GLU A 185 6.53 -8.09 20.08
C GLU A 185 7.18 -7.43 21.33
N ARG A 186 6.43 -7.34 22.45
CA ARG A 186 6.87 -6.77 23.74
C ARG A 186 7.28 -5.30 23.66
N ILE A 187 6.60 -4.55 22.81
CA ILE A 187 6.79 -3.11 22.64
C ILE A 187 5.60 -2.41 23.28
N GLN A 188 5.85 -1.39 24.09
CA GLN A 188 4.83 -0.71 24.88
C GLN A 188 4.32 0.57 24.21
N ARG A 189 4.94 1.00 23.11
CA ARG A 189 4.57 2.22 22.39
C ARG A 189 4.35 1.94 20.91
N ILE A 190 3.34 2.58 20.34
CA ILE A 190 3.09 2.62 18.90
C ILE A 190 3.05 4.07 18.44
N SER A 191 3.71 4.34 17.32
CA SER A 191 3.79 5.68 16.74
C SER A 191 3.25 5.65 15.32
N VAL A 192 2.63 6.73 14.89
CA VAL A 192 2.06 6.85 13.54
C VAL A 192 2.52 8.13 12.87
N ILE A 193 2.92 8.01 11.60
CA ILE A 193 3.12 9.17 10.74
C ILE A 193 1.75 9.65 10.27
N SER A 194 1.37 10.87 10.66
CA SER A 194 0.05 11.43 10.34
C SER A 194 0.17 12.76 9.62
N ALA A 195 -0.58 12.90 8.52
CA ALA A 195 -0.78 14.20 7.89
C ALA A 195 -1.58 15.11 8.82
N ILE A 196 -1.36 16.43 8.74
CA ILE A 196 -1.99 17.43 9.61
C ILE A 196 -3.52 17.22 9.69
N GLY A 197 -4.19 17.01 8.54
CA GLY A 197 -5.63 16.79 8.47
C GLY A 197 -6.15 15.47 9.06
N THR A 198 -5.27 14.54 9.41
CA THR A 198 -5.64 13.23 10.00
C THR A 198 -5.36 13.15 11.50
N ARG A 199 -4.77 14.18 12.12
CA ARG A 199 -4.37 14.16 13.53
C ARG A 199 -5.56 13.94 14.48
N GLU A 200 -6.67 14.62 14.25
CA GLU A 200 -7.89 14.46 15.09
C GLU A 200 -8.45 13.03 15.04
N TYR A 201 -8.30 12.33 13.91
CA TYR A 201 -8.68 10.92 13.80
C TYR A 201 -7.88 10.04 14.78
N TYR A 202 -6.58 10.28 14.91
CA TYR A 202 -5.72 9.53 15.83
C TYR A 202 -5.90 9.98 17.29
N LYS A 203 -6.11 11.28 17.56
CA LYS A 203 -6.40 11.78 18.93
C LYS A 203 -7.62 11.11 19.54
N LYS A 204 -8.72 10.98 18.78
CA LYS A 204 -9.93 10.25 19.20
C LYS A 204 -9.68 8.76 19.54
N ARG A 205 -8.50 8.22 19.22
CA ARG A 205 -8.08 6.83 19.47
C ARG A 205 -6.97 6.72 20.53
N GLY A 206 -6.69 7.82 21.24
CA GLY A 206 -5.72 7.87 22.33
C GLY A 206 -4.28 8.10 21.88
N PHE A 207 -4.07 8.58 20.65
CA PHE A 207 -2.74 9.03 20.23
C PHE A 207 -2.53 10.49 20.62
N GLU A 208 -1.36 10.78 21.16
CA GLU A 208 -0.92 12.12 21.52
C GLU A 208 -0.02 12.70 20.43
N ILE A 209 -0.10 14.01 20.25
CA ILE A 209 0.71 14.72 19.26
C ILE A 209 2.12 14.93 19.81
N GLY A 210 3.13 14.53 19.06
CA GLY A 210 4.49 14.99 19.26
C GLY A 210 4.94 15.91 18.13
N ARG A 211 6.25 16.04 17.95
CA ARG A 211 6.86 16.95 16.97
C ARG A 211 6.64 16.47 15.54
N LEU A 212 6.94 15.21 15.24
CA LEU A 212 6.89 14.64 13.89
C LEU A 212 5.86 13.50 13.79
N TYR A 213 5.60 12.79 14.89
CA TYR A 213 4.73 11.63 14.94
C TYR A 213 3.60 11.85 15.94
N MET A 214 2.61 10.97 15.89
CA MET A 214 1.68 10.80 16.99
C MET A 214 1.97 9.48 17.69
N GLY A 215 2.01 9.47 19.02
CA GLY A 215 2.38 8.31 19.82
C GLY A 215 1.24 7.86 20.72
N LYS A 216 1.18 6.56 21.03
CA LYS A 216 0.27 5.98 22.01
C LYS A 216 1.00 4.92 22.82
N LEU A 217 0.85 4.98 24.14
CA LEU A 217 1.27 3.92 25.06
C LEU A 217 0.21 2.81 25.07
N LEU A 218 0.65 1.55 25.10
CA LEU A 218 -0.18 0.36 24.88
C LEU A 218 -0.37 -0.50 26.14
#